data_AF-A0A409Y8B4-F1
#
_entry.id   AF-A0A409Y8B4-F1
#
_cell.length_a   1.000
_cell.length_b   1.000
_cell.length_c   1.000
_cell.angle_alpha   90.00
_cell.angle_beta   90.00
_cell.angle_gamma   90.00
#
_symmetry.space_group_name_H-M   'P 1'
#
loop_
_entity.id
_entity.type
_entity.pdbx_description
1 polymer ?
#
loop_
_entity_poly.entity_id
_entity_poly.type
_entity_poly.pdbx_seq_one_letter_code
_entity_poly.pdbx_strand_id
1 'polypeptide(L)'
;MSTTTTTTQLWPQLDALKNAFDGIQELPYCSGTVALDPTTAKLFYQAGDKVDVIDFLNAKDTELAALASACQPASFGLNREDVIDNSYRNAGKMDIENFATQFSLDKSGVIDLVHSSLIQGHNSDKNLKAELYKLNVYGPGSFFKAHVDTPRSDSMFGSLVIVLPTAHEGGSLIFRHKGQESAFIRKNLIC
;
A
#
# COMPACT_ATOMS: atom_id res chain seq x y z
N MET A 1 17.73 19.25 41.74
CA MET A 1 16.40 19.46 41.14
C MET A 1 16.51 19.02 39.69
N SER A 2 16.21 17.75 39.39
CA SER A 2 16.21 17.24 38.02
C SER A 2 14.89 17.60 37.37
N THR A 3 14.94 18.42 36.33
CA THR A 3 13.81 18.71 35.46
C THR A 3 13.54 17.48 34.59
N THR A 4 12.51 16.72 34.93
CA THR A 4 11.97 15.67 34.08
C THR A 4 11.30 16.35 32.88
N THR A 5 11.92 16.26 31.71
CA THR A 5 11.31 16.70 30.45
C THR A 5 10.20 15.70 30.11
N THR A 6 8.97 16.03 30.48
CA THR A 6 7.78 15.30 30.04
C THR A 6 7.63 15.56 28.54
N THR A 7 8.03 14.59 27.71
CA THR A 7 7.70 14.59 26.29
C THR A 7 6.18 14.59 26.18
N THR A 8 5.60 15.73 25.84
CA THR A 8 4.17 15.85 25.57
C THR A 8 3.81 14.86 24.46
N GLN A 9 3.08 13.80 24.83
CA GLN A 9 2.68 12.72 23.93
C GLN A 9 1.71 13.32 22.91
N LEU A 10 2.19 13.53 21.68
CA LEU A 10 1.52 14.37 20.68
C LEU A 10 0.17 13.78 20.20
N TRP A 11 -0.08 12.48 20.38
CA TRP A 11 -1.27 11.80 19.86
C TRP A 11 -1.73 10.61 20.74
N PRO A 12 -2.23 10.85 21.98
CA PRO A 12 -2.65 9.78 22.89
C PRO A 12 -3.76 8.88 22.31
N GLN A 13 -4.54 9.44 21.38
CA GLN A 13 -5.56 8.73 20.62
C GLN A 13 -4.98 7.70 19.65
N LEU A 14 -3.83 7.98 19.05
CA LEU A 14 -3.18 7.01 18.18
C LEU A 14 -2.58 5.87 18.97
N ASP A 15 -2.00 6.16 20.13
CA ASP A 15 -1.48 5.11 21.02
C ASP A 15 -2.63 4.23 21.53
N ALA A 16 -3.80 4.80 21.83
CA ALA A 16 -5.00 4.02 22.13
C ALA A 16 -5.46 3.15 20.94
N LEU A 17 -5.27 3.59 19.70
CA LEU A 17 -5.58 2.79 18.51
C LEU A 17 -4.53 1.67 18.31
N LYS A 18 -3.24 1.98 18.43
CA LYS A 18 -2.14 0.99 18.37
C LYS A 18 -2.29 -0.07 19.48
N ASN A 19 -2.60 0.34 20.70
CA ASN A 19 -2.88 -0.56 21.83
C ASN A 19 -4.15 -1.39 21.60
N ALA A 20 -5.17 -0.85 20.91
CA ALA A 20 -6.35 -1.63 20.53
C ALA A 20 -5.97 -2.75 19.54
N PHE A 21 -5.05 -2.48 18.60
CA PHE A 21 -4.47 -3.50 17.73
C PHE A 21 -3.61 -4.53 18.48
N ASP A 22 -2.90 -4.15 19.55
CA ASP A 22 -2.12 -5.07 20.38
C ASP A 22 -2.98 -6.14 21.07
N GLY A 23 -4.29 -5.89 21.26
CA GLY A 23 -5.24 -6.85 21.82
C GLY A 23 -5.88 -7.82 20.82
N ILE A 24 -5.77 -7.56 19.51
CA ILE A 24 -6.45 -8.37 18.49
C ILE A 24 -5.72 -9.72 18.33
N GLN A 25 -6.46 -10.81 18.48
CA GLN A 25 -5.98 -12.20 18.26
C GLN A 25 -6.19 -12.66 16.80
N GLU A 26 -7.10 -12.02 16.08
CA GLU A 26 -7.25 -12.15 14.63
C GLU A 26 -6.23 -11.25 13.90
N LEU A 27 -5.95 -11.56 12.64
CA LEU A 27 -5.00 -10.77 11.87
C LEU A 27 -5.55 -9.35 11.63
N PRO A 28 -4.82 -8.27 11.97
CA PRO A 28 -5.32 -6.90 11.93
C PRO A 28 -5.32 -6.33 10.50
N TYR A 29 -5.91 -7.04 9.55
CA TYR A 29 -6.07 -6.57 8.18
C TYR A 29 -7.51 -6.81 7.70
N CYS A 30 -7.94 -5.97 6.76
CA CYS A 30 -9.15 -6.21 5.98
C CYS A 30 -8.78 -6.23 4.50
N SER A 31 -9.58 -6.91 3.69
CA SER A 31 -9.40 -6.95 2.23
C SER A 31 -10.74 -6.94 1.54
N GLY A 32 -10.80 -6.38 0.34
CA GLY A 32 -12.01 -6.35 -0.47
C GLY A 32 -11.69 -6.01 -1.93
N THR A 33 -12.74 -5.90 -2.74
CA THR A 33 -12.65 -5.55 -4.15
C THR A 33 -13.61 -4.42 -4.47
N VAL A 34 -13.17 -3.49 -5.32
CA VAL A 34 -14.01 -2.44 -5.88
C VAL A 34 -13.96 -2.56 -7.40
N ALA A 35 -15.11 -2.37 -8.04
CA ALA A 35 -15.18 -2.36 -9.50
C ALA A 35 -14.51 -1.10 -10.05
N LEU A 36 -13.82 -1.26 -11.18
CA LEU A 36 -13.37 -0.12 -11.99
C LEU A 36 -14.38 0.13 -13.10
N ASP A 37 -14.46 1.38 -13.51
CA ASP A 37 -15.24 1.85 -14.65
C ASP A 37 -14.35 2.76 -15.53
N PRO A 38 -14.77 3.12 -16.75
CA PRO A 38 -13.93 3.91 -17.67
C PRO A 38 -13.44 5.26 -17.13
N THR A 39 -14.06 5.79 -16.07
CA THR A 39 -13.69 7.05 -15.41
C THR A 39 -12.72 6.87 -14.25
N THR A 40 -12.51 5.64 -13.77
CA THR A 40 -11.66 5.32 -12.62
C THR A 40 -10.49 4.39 -12.95
N ALA A 41 -10.51 3.77 -14.14
CA ALA A 41 -9.57 2.71 -14.52
C ALA A 41 -8.19 3.15 -15.01
N LYS A 42 -7.97 4.45 -15.26
CA LYS A 42 -6.71 4.91 -15.86
C LYS A 42 -5.64 5.29 -14.83
N LEU A 43 -4.40 4.96 -15.16
CA LEU A 43 -3.20 5.44 -14.49
C LEU A 43 -2.31 6.13 -15.51
N PHE A 44 -1.93 7.37 -15.20
CA PHE A 44 -1.03 8.19 -15.99
C PHE A 44 0.34 8.16 -15.33
N TYR A 45 1.40 8.05 -16.13
CA TYR A 45 2.76 7.99 -15.61
C TYR A 45 3.76 8.69 -16.53
N GLN A 46 4.84 9.17 -15.94
CA GLN A 46 5.94 9.80 -16.66
C GLN A 46 7.04 8.76 -16.93
N ALA A 47 7.49 8.71 -18.18
CA ALA A 47 8.59 7.88 -18.67
C ALA A 47 9.62 8.77 -19.38
N GLY A 48 10.58 9.30 -18.62
CA GLY A 48 11.49 10.34 -19.11
C GLY A 48 10.73 11.62 -19.45
N ASP A 49 10.85 12.10 -20.69
CA ASP A 49 10.17 13.31 -21.17
C ASP A 49 8.75 13.07 -21.71
N LYS A 50 8.25 11.83 -21.61
CA LYS A 50 6.93 11.44 -22.11
C LYS A 50 5.98 11.16 -20.96
N VAL A 51 4.70 11.42 -21.21
CA VAL A 51 3.60 10.96 -20.37
C VAL A 51 2.85 9.88 -21.14
N ASP A 52 2.55 8.79 -20.46
CA ASP A 52 1.81 7.67 -21.01
C ASP A 52 0.67 7.27 -20.05
N VAL A 53 -0.24 6.41 -20.51
CA VAL A 53 -1.44 6.02 -19.79
C VAL A 53 -1.73 4.53 -19.98
N ILE A 54 -2.15 3.87 -18.90
CA ILE A 54 -2.72 2.52 -18.95
C ILE A 54 -4.18 2.58 -18.52
N ASP A 55 -5.06 2.01 -19.33
CA ASP A 55 -6.44 1.71 -18.95
C ASP A 55 -6.51 0.27 -18.42
N PHE A 56 -6.68 0.11 -17.10
CA PHE A 56 -6.70 -1.20 -16.48
C PHE A 56 -7.95 -2.04 -16.78
N LEU A 57 -8.97 -1.49 -17.46
CA LEU A 57 -10.05 -2.31 -18.02
C LEU A 57 -9.62 -3.07 -19.28
N ASN A 58 -8.61 -2.57 -19.99
CA ASN A 58 -8.20 -3.08 -21.31
C ASN A 58 -6.67 -3.15 -21.47
N ALA A 59 -5.93 -3.27 -20.37
CA ALA A 59 -4.48 -3.18 -20.36
C ALA A 59 -3.85 -4.28 -21.20
N LYS A 60 -2.92 -3.88 -22.09
CA LYS A 60 -2.15 -4.79 -22.93
C LYS A 60 -0.80 -5.10 -22.30
N ASP A 61 -0.25 -6.28 -22.57
CA ASP A 61 1.08 -6.67 -22.09
C ASP A 61 2.17 -5.67 -22.51
N THR A 62 2.06 -5.06 -23.69
CA THR A 62 2.99 -4.03 -24.15
C THR A 62 2.94 -2.75 -23.32
N GLU A 63 1.75 -2.36 -22.87
CA GLU A 63 1.55 -1.18 -22.02
C GLU A 63 2.08 -1.47 -20.60
N LEU A 64 1.79 -2.66 -20.07
CA LEU A 64 2.32 -3.12 -18.78
C LEU A 64 3.85 -3.20 -18.78
N ALA A 65 4.44 -3.71 -19.86
CA ALA A 65 5.89 -3.75 -20.04
C ALA A 65 6.51 -2.34 -20.14
N ALA A 66 5.82 -1.39 -20.79
CA ALA A 66 6.24 0.00 -20.86
C ALA A 66 6.23 0.66 -19.47
N LEU A 67 5.17 0.46 -18.67
CA LEU A 67 5.11 0.94 -17.28
C LEU A 67 6.21 0.31 -16.42
N ALA A 68 6.44 -1.00 -16.53
CA ALA A 68 7.53 -1.65 -15.81
C ALA A 68 8.90 -1.06 -16.18
N SER A 69 9.11 -0.75 -17.46
CA SER A 69 10.36 -0.14 -17.96
C SER A 69 10.54 1.32 -17.53
N ALA A 70 9.45 2.04 -17.27
CA ALA A 70 9.49 3.40 -16.75
C ALA A 70 9.80 3.47 -15.24
N CYS A 71 9.70 2.34 -14.52
CA CYS A 71 9.95 2.28 -13.09
C CYS A 71 11.45 2.27 -12.77
N GLN A 72 11.81 2.89 -11.64
CA GLN A 72 13.15 2.79 -11.07
C GLN A 72 13.28 1.56 -10.17
N PRO A 73 14.49 1.04 -9.92
CA PRO A 73 14.67 -0.02 -8.93
C PRO A 73 14.09 0.36 -7.56
N ALA A 74 13.32 -0.53 -6.96
CA ALA A 74 12.68 -0.26 -5.68
C ALA A 74 13.67 -0.40 -4.52
N SER A 75 13.89 0.70 -3.79
CA SER A 75 14.64 0.69 -2.53
C SER A 75 13.81 0.15 -1.36
N PHE A 76 14.46 -0.21 -0.26
CA PHE A 76 13.82 -0.49 1.03
C PHE A 76 14.57 0.23 2.16
N GLY A 77 13.87 0.50 3.25
CA GLY A 77 14.47 1.14 4.41
C GLY A 77 15.29 0.17 5.25
N LEU A 78 16.53 0.52 5.56
CA LEU A 78 17.40 -0.19 6.49
C LEU A 78 18.14 0.86 7.35
N ASN A 79 18.01 0.80 8.68
CA ASN A 79 18.68 1.74 9.59
C ASN A 79 18.47 3.23 9.28
N ARG A 80 17.27 3.60 8.80
CA ARG A 80 16.89 4.96 8.35
C ARG A 80 17.55 5.42 7.04
N GLU A 81 18.18 4.52 6.31
CA GLU A 81 18.70 4.75 4.96
C GLU A 81 17.89 3.96 3.92
N ASP A 82 17.82 4.48 2.70
CA ASP A 82 17.22 3.77 1.57
C ASP A 82 18.29 2.93 0.87
N VAL A 83 18.11 1.61 0.84
CA VAL A 83 19.04 0.65 0.25
C VAL A 83 18.43 0.01 -0.99
N ILE A 84 19.25 -0.15 -2.05
CA ILE A 84 18.90 -0.91 -3.25
C ILE A 84 19.68 -2.23 -3.21
N ASP A 85 18.97 -3.34 -3.01
CA ASP A 85 19.51 -4.69 -3.08
C ASP A 85 18.48 -5.63 -3.71
N ASN A 86 18.72 -6.03 -4.96
CA ASN A 86 17.83 -6.89 -5.74
C ASN A 86 17.72 -8.33 -5.18
N SER A 87 18.65 -8.75 -4.30
CA SER A 87 18.54 -10.02 -3.58
C SER A 87 17.57 -9.94 -2.39
N TYR A 88 17.22 -8.73 -1.96
CA TYR A 88 16.28 -8.48 -0.87
C TYR A 88 14.91 -8.00 -1.38
N ARG A 89 14.93 -7.10 -2.36
CA ARG A 89 13.76 -6.54 -3.02
C ARG A 89 14.04 -6.40 -4.51
N ASN A 90 13.40 -7.24 -5.31
CA ASN A 90 13.40 -7.13 -6.76
C ASN A 90 12.03 -6.62 -7.22
N ALA A 91 11.91 -5.32 -7.47
CA ALA A 91 10.69 -4.69 -7.97
C ALA A 91 11.02 -3.33 -8.62
N GLY A 92 10.13 -2.86 -9.48
CA GLY A 92 10.10 -1.47 -9.93
C GLY A 92 9.31 -0.60 -8.96
N LYS A 93 9.69 0.67 -8.83
CA LYS A 93 8.91 1.71 -8.14
C LYS A 93 8.76 2.96 -8.99
N MET A 94 7.73 3.73 -8.68
CA MET A 94 7.54 5.09 -9.15
C MET A 94 7.03 5.95 -8.00
N ASP A 95 7.68 7.09 -7.79
CA ASP A 95 7.36 8.05 -6.74
C ASP A 95 6.23 9.01 -7.20
N ILE A 96 5.52 9.63 -6.26
CA ILE A 96 4.21 10.31 -6.49
C ILE A 96 4.24 11.43 -7.53
N GLU A 97 5.39 12.06 -7.72
CA GLU A 97 5.57 13.12 -8.71
C GLU A 97 5.52 12.61 -10.15
N ASN A 98 5.69 11.30 -10.36
CA ASN A 98 5.80 10.68 -11.68
C ASN A 98 4.55 9.88 -12.08
N PHE A 99 3.50 9.82 -11.23
CA PHE A 99 2.25 9.16 -11.61
C PHE A 99 1.00 9.78 -10.97
N ALA A 100 -0.12 9.58 -11.63
CA ALA A 100 -1.44 9.93 -11.13
C ALA A 100 -2.46 8.85 -11.52
N THR A 101 -3.52 8.70 -10.72
CA THR A 101 -4.60 7.74 -11.00
C THR A 101 -5.95 8.44 -11.01
N GLN A 102 -6.86 7.96 -11.87
CA GLN A 102 -8.26 8.38 -11.81
C GLN A 102 -9.03 7.71 -10.67
N PHE A 103 -8.49 6.64 -10.10
CA PHE A 103 -9.10 5.95 -8.98
C PHE A 103 -9.05 6.83 -7.73
N SER A 104 -10.22 7.27 -7.27
CA SER A 104 -10.37 8.12 -6.09
C SER A 104 -10.85 7.29 -4.92
N LEU A 105 -10.02 7.20 -3.87
CA LEU A 105 -10.37 6.50 -2.64
C LEU A 105 -11.62 7.10 -1.98
N ASP A 106 -11.71 8.43 -1.93
CA ASP A 106 -12.85 9.14 -1.34
C ASP A 106 -14.18 8.83 -2.03
N LYS A 107 -14.17 8.63 -3.36
CA LYS A 107 -15.37 8.30 -4.14
C LYS A 107 -15.69 6.81 -4.16
N SER A 108 -14.73 5.95 -3.81
CA SER A 108 -14.85 4.50 -3.92
C SER A 108 -15.56 3.84 -2.73
N GLY A 109 -15.72 4.55 -1.61
CA GLY A 109 -16.21 3.99 -0.34
C GLY A 109 -15.20 3.07 0.38
N VAL A 110 -13.99 2.88 -0.17
CA VAL A 110 -12.97 2.02 0.43
C VAL A 110 -12.55 2.50 1.82
N ILE A 111 -12.42 3.81 2.02
CA ILE A 111 -12.03 4.38 3.33
C ILE A 111 -13.10 4.08 4.39
N ASP A 112 -14.38 4.21 4.06
CA ASP A 112 -15.49 3.92 4.99
C ASP A 112 -15.54 2.43 5.34
N LEU A 113 -15.27 1.56 4.37
CA LEU A 113 -15.19 0.11 4.60
C LEU A 113 -14.01 -0.26 5.49
N VAL A 114 -12.82 0.31 5.25
CA VAL A 114 -11.65 0.10 6.10
C VAL A 114 -11.91 0.62 7.51
N HIS A 115 -12.52 1.80 7.62
CA HIS A 115 -12.87 2.39 8.91
C HIS A 115 -13.84 1.50 9.70
N SER A 116 -14.97 1.11 9.11
CA SER A 116 -15.94 0.23 9.77
C SER A 116 -15.39 -1.17 10.11
N SER A 117 -14.45 -1.68 9.31
CA SER A 117 -13.85 -3.01 9.52
C SER A 117 -12.76 -3.01 10.60
N LEU A 118 -11.90 -1.98 10.64
CA LEU A 118 -10.71 -1.96 11.48
C LEU A 118 -10.80 -1.01 12.68
N ILE A 119 -11.68 -0.01 12.62
CA ILE A 119 -11.77 1.07 13.60
C ILE A 119 -13.13 0.99 14.32
N GLN A 120 -13.24 0.03 15.25
CA GLN A 120 -14.46 -0.20 16.04
C GLN A 120 -14.33 0.32 17.48
N GLY A 121 -15.45 0.45 18.18
CA GLY A 121 -15.50 0.86 19.60
C GLY A 121 -15.15 2.34 19.80
N HIS A 122 -14.38 2.67 20.85
CA HIS A 122 -14.04 4.05 21.25
C HIS A 122 -13.24 4.86 20.21
N ASN A 123 -12.90 4.26 19.07
CA ASN A 123 -12.19 4.90 17.98
C ASN A 123 -13.09 5.25 16.79
N SER A 124 -14.39 4.95 16.84
CA SER A 124 -15.36 5.19 15.75
C SER A 124 -15.39 6.64 15.27
N ASP A 125 -15.14 7.59 16.15
CA ASP A 125 -15.27 9.01 15.84
C ASP A 125 -14.02 9.59 15.15
N LYS A 126 -12.99 8.76 14.91
CA LYS A 126 -11.73 9.18 14.28
C LYS A 126 -11.84 9.11 12.77
N ASN A 127 -11.45 10.18 12.09
CA ASN A 127 -11.37 10.20 10.64
C ASN A 127 -10.13 9.47 10.13
N LEU A 128 -10.30 8.64 9.11
CA LEU A 128 -9.23 7.99 8.38
C LEU A 128 -8.86 8.83 7.16
N LYS A 129 -7.56 9.04 6.94
CA LYS A 129 -7.03 9.65 5.73
C LYS A 129 -6.02 8.70 5.09
N ALA A 130 -6.18 8.43 3.80
CA ALA A 130 -5.17 7.75 3.00
C ALA A 130 -4.30 8.77 2.26
N GLU A 131 -3.00 8.50 2.18
CA GLU A 131 -2.05 9.33 1.46
C GLU A 131 -1.37 8.48 0.39
N LEU A 132 -1.45 8.91 -0.88
CA LEU A 132 -0.77 8.24 -1.98
C LEU A 132 0.74 8.29 -1.74
N TYR A 133 1.41 7.15 -1.85
CA TYR A 133 2.84 7.05 -1.51
C TYR A 133 3.73 6.61 -2.66
N LYS A 134 3.48 5.44 -3.25
CA LYS A 134 4.27 4.94 -4.39
C LYS A 134 3.50 3.92 -5.18
N LEU A 135 3.83 3.83 -6.44
CA LEU A 135 3.46 2.70 -7.29
C LEU A 135 4.61 1.69 -7.24
N ASN A 136 4.29 0.42 -6.99
CA ASN A 136 5.26 -0.67 -7.11
C ASN A 136 4.82 -1.59 -8.25
N VAL A 137 5.76 -1.98 -9.10
CA VAL A 137 5.54 -2.90 -10.22
C VAL A 137 6.37 -4.15 -10.03
N TYR A 138 5.73 -5.30 -10.02
CA TYR A 138 6.37 -6.60 -9.87
C TYR A 138 6.25 -7.35 -11.18
N GLY A 139 7.40 -7.67 -11.79
CA GLY A 139 7.48 -8.49 -12.99
C GLY A 139 7.76 -9.96 -12.65
N PRO A 140 8.01 -10.80 -13.68
CA PRO A 140 8.41 -12.19 -13.47
C PRO A 140 9.65 -12.30 -12.58
N GLY A 141 9.55 -13.12 -11.52
CA GLY A 141 10.64 -13.33 -10.55
C GLY A 141 10.89 -12.16 -9.58
N SER A 142 10.07 -11.11 -9.63
CA SER A 142 10.09 -10.03 -8.64
C SER A 142 9.58 -10.51 -7.28
N PHE A 143 10.17 -9.99 -6.21
CA PHE A 143 9.79 -10.33 -4.83
C PHE A 143 10.20 -9.22 -3.86
N PHE A 144 9.66 -9.29 -2.65
CA PHE A 144 10.15 -8.52 -1.51
C PHE A 144 10.20 -9.45 -0.29
N LYS A 145 11.37 -9.61 0.32
CA LYS A 145 11.53 -10.41 1.55
C LYS A 145 10.66 -9.87 2.69
N ALA A 146 10.37 -10.74 3.65
CA ALA A 146 9.60 -10.39 4.84
C ALA A 146 10.22 -9.17 5.55
N HIS A 147 9.41 -8.16 5.80
CA HIS A 147 9.81 -6.92 6.45
C HIS A 147 8.63 -6.32 7.21
N VAL A 148 8.93 -5.34 8.05
CA VAL A 148 7.93 -4.46 8.68
C VAL A 148 8.07 -3.10 8.02
N ASP A 149 6.95 -2.52 7.58
CA ASP A 149 6.95 -1.16 7.04
C ASP A 149 7.43 -0.16 8.08
N THR A 150 8.34 0.73 7.69
CA THR A 150 8.78 1.84 8.54
C THR A 150 7.69 2.92 8.55
N PRO A 151 7.10 3.27 9.71
CA PRO A 151 6.16 4.38 9.79
C PRO A 151 6.77 5.68 9.25
N ARG A 152 5.98 6.44 8.48
CA ARG A 152 6.44 7.68 7.82
C ARG A 152 6.03 8.95 8.54
N SER A 153 5.06 8.85 9.43
CA SER A 153 4.64 9.91 10.33
C SER A 153 4.26 9.29 11.66
N ASP A 154 4.28 10.12 12.71
CA ASP A 154 3.80 9.68 14.00
C ASP A 154 2.35 9.23 13.93
N SER A 155 1.53 9.78 13.02
CA SER A 155 0.11 9.48 12.80
C SER A 155 -0.18 8.23 11.94
N MET A 156 0.84 7.62 11.33
CA MET A 156 0.66 6.42 10.50
C MET A 156 0.43 5.19 11.40
N PHE A 157 -0.61 4.41 11.10
CA PHE A 157 -0.93 3.18 11.82
C PHE A 157 -1.06 1.94 10.92
N GLY A 158 -1.05 2.11 9.60
CA GLY A 158 -1.17 1.00 8.67
C GLY A 158 -0.89 1.39 7.22
N SER A 159 -0.86 0.39 6.36
CA SER A 159 -0.63 0.51 4.92
C SER A 159 -1.89 0.06 4.16
N LEU A 160 -2.33 0.84 3.18
CA LEU A 160 -3.38 0.46 2.24
C LEU A 160 -2.72 0.11 0.89
N VAL A 161 -2.94 -1.13 0.43
CA VAL A 161 -2.42 -1.62 -0.86
C VAL A 161 -3.57 -1.80 -1.82
N ILE A 162 -3.54 -1.09 -2.94
CA ILE A 162 -4.47 -1.28 -4.06
C ILE A 162 -3.77 -2.09 -5.15
N VAL A 163 -4.32 -3.26 -5.45
CA VAL A 163 -3.83 -4.13 -6.53
C VAL A 163 -4.64 -3.84 -7.79
N LEU A 164 -4.01 -3.22 -8.78
CA LEU A 164 -4.63 -2.91 -10.07
C LEU A 164 -4.85 -4.19 -10.89
N PRO A 165 -5.94 -4.29 -11.67
CA PRO A 165 -6.30 -5.54 -12.30
C PRO A 165 -5.42 -5.85 -13.51
N THR A 166 -4.39 -6.67 -13.28
CA THR A 166 -3.54 -7.25 -14.31
C THR A 166 -3.60 -8.77 -14.23
N ALA A 167 -3.50 -9.47 -15.37
CA ALA A 167 -3.31 -10.92 -15.36
C ALA A 167 -1.89 -11.23 -14.83
N HIS A 168 -1.79 -12.08 -13.81
CA HIS A 168 -0.52 -12.52 -13.25
C HIS A 168 -0.69 -13.83 -12.49
N GLU A 169 0.41 -14.56 -12.34
CA GLU A 169 0.54 -15.73 -11.47
C GLU A 169 1.51 -15.41 -10.32
N GLY A 170 1.21 -15.92 -9.13
CA GLY A 170 1.98 -15.63 -7.92
C GLY A 170 1.60 -14.28 -7.30
N GLY A 171 2.60 -13.53 -6.80
CA GLY A 171 2.37 -12.20 -6.22
C GLY A 171 1.56 -12.18 -4.92
N SER A 172 1.51 -13.30 -4.19
CA SER A 172 0.77 -13.40 -2.93
C SER A 172 1.36 -12.46 -1.88
N LEU A 173 0.49 -11.68 -1.23
CA LEU A 173 0.88 -10.83 -0.10
C LEU A 173 0.68 -11.62 1.19
N ILE A 174 1.78 -11.93 1.88
CA ILE A 174 1.77 -12.77 3.09
C ILE A 174 1.85 -11.87 4.33
N PHE A 175 0.87 -12.01 5.22
CA PHE A 175 0.81 -11.31 6.50
C PHE A 175 1.19 -12.25 7.63
N ARG A 176 2.03 -11.77 8.55
CA ARG A 176 2.40 -12.50 9.77
C ARG A 176 2.20 -11.64 10.99
N HIS A 177 1.43 -12.12 11.96
CA HIS A 177 1.21 -11.43 13.23
C HIS A 177 1.06 -12.45 14.36
N LYS A 178 1.81 -12.28 15.45
CA LYS A 178 1.78 -13.14 16.65
C LYS A 178 1.83 -14.65 16.36
N GLY A 179 2.67 -15.07 15.40
CA GLY A 179 2.84 -16.47 15.03
C GLY A 179 1.74 -17.04 14.11
N GLN A 180 0.74 -16.25 13.74
CA GLN A 180 -0.22 -16.59 12.69
C GLN A 180 0.27 -16.06 11.33
N GLU A 181 -0.02 -16.82 10.28
CA GLU A 181 0.24 -16.44 8.89
C GLU A 181 -1.05 -16.50 8.08
N SER A 182 -1.28 -15.50 7.21
CA SER A 182 -2.31 -15.53 6.17
C SER A 182 -1.76 -14.98 4.87
N ALA A 183 -2.36 -15.40 3.77
CA ALA A 183 -2.00 -14.93 2.43
C ALA A 183 -3.21 -14.27 1.77
N PHE A 184 -3.02 -13.04 1.31
CA PHE A 184 -3.89 -12.45 0.30
C PHE A 184 -3.38 -12.85 -1.08
N ILE A 185 -4.21 -13.61 -1.79
CA ILE A 185 -3.98 -14.01 -3.17
C ILE A 185 -5.14 -13.42 -3.97
N ARG A 186 -4.83 -12.60 -4.96
CA ARG A 186 -5.85 -12.18 -5.92
C ARG A 186 -6.25 -13.41 -6.74
N LYS A 187 -7.40 -13.99 -6.44
CA LYS A 187 -7.91 -15.16 -7.17
C LYS A 187 -8.46 -14.70 -8.53
N ASN A 188 -7.83 -15.20 -9.60
CA ASN A 188 -8.25 -15.24 -11.01
C ASN A 188 -9.43 -14.33 -11.41
N LEU A 189 -9.14 -13.22 -12.11
CA LEU A 189 -10.00 -12.83 -13.24
C LEU A 189 -9.52 -13.65 -14.43
N ILE A 190 -10.30 -14.66 -14.82
CA ILE A 190 -10.29 -15.12 -16.20
C ILE A 190 -10.98 -14.00 -16.97
N CYS A 191 -10.26 -13.38 -17.89
CA CYS A 191 -10.81 -12.42 -18.85
C CYS A 191 -11.85 -13.09 -19.75
#